data_AF-A0A3E4VX69-F1
#
_entry.id   AF-A0A3E4VX69-F1
#
_cell.length_a   1.000
_cell.length_b   1.000
_cell.length_c   1.000
_cell.angle_alpha   90.00
_cell.angle_beta   90.00
_cell.angle_gamma   90.00
#
_symmetry.space_group_name_H-M   'P 1'
#
loop_
_entity.id
_entity.type
_entity.pdbx_description
1 polymer ?
#
loop_
_entity_poly.entity_id
_entity_poly.type
_entity_poly.pdbx_seq_one_letter_code
_entity_poly.pdbx_strand_id
1 'polypeptide(L)'
;MTKANYIDWENLKNIPFFLCQVVEDEQNQEIVLYYFGERVFHDYDHVGHYMRSAIVLFRQIRNRTADWVNLRNLWTLRNCIRENYNHGIGVDALIYGENYDGENPETLTPLTKQRFELIIKRIKEKDEYATI
;
A
#
# COMPACT_ATOMS: atom_id res chain seq x y z
N MET A 1 26.61 -17.75 -6.18
CA MET A 1 26.02 -16.87 -5.15
C MET A 1 24.86 -16.13 -5.81
N THR A 2 23.62 -16.52 -5.52
CA THR A 2 22.45 -15.74 -5.87
C THR A 2 22.55 -14.41 -5.14
N LYS A 3 22.57 -13.29 -5.87
CA LYS A 3 22.46 -11.95 -5.26
C LYS A 3 21.23 -12.02 -4.35
N ALA A 4 21.41 -11.77 -3.06
CA ALA A 4 20.27 -11.45 -2.23
C ALA A 4 19.57 -10.26 -2.91
N ASN A 5 18.32 -10.47 -3.34
CA ASN A 5 17.52 -9.47 -4.03
C ASN A 5 17.07 -8.42 -2.99
N TYR A 6 18.02 -7.58 -2.55
CA TYR A 6 17.73 -6.47 -1.65
C TYR A 6 16.82 -5.47 -2.38
N ILE A 7 15.76 -5.03 -1.70
CA ILE A 7 14.88 -3.97 -2.19
C ILE A 7 15.66 -2.66 -2.19
N ASP A 8 15.74 -1.99 -3.35
CA ASP A 8 16.26 -0.63 -3.46
C ASP A 8 15.18 0.36 -3.00
N TRP A 9 15.13 0.58 -1.69
CA TRP A 9 14.14 1.43 -1.02
C TRP A 9 14.12 2.87 -1.53
N GLU A 10 15.29 3.42 -1.89
CA GLU A 10 15.39 4.80 -2.37
C GLU A 10 14.84 4.96 -3.78
N ASN A 11 14.96 3.92 -4.62
CA ASN A 11 14.45 3.94 -5.98
C ASN A 11 12.94 3.69 -6.08
N LEU A 12 12.28 3.15 -5.06
CA LEU A 12 10.83 2.88 -5.09
C LEU A 12 9.97 4.13 -5.40
N LYS A 13 10.46 5.34 -5.09
CA LYS A 13 9.78 6.60 -5.42
C LYS A 13 9.73 6.88 -6.93
N ASN A 14 10.65 6.29 -7.70
CA ASN A 14 10.77 6.47 -9.15
C ASN A 14 10.04 5.39 -9.95
N ILE A 15 9.45 4.39 -9.29
CA ILE A 15 8.75 3.28 -9.93
C ILE A 15 7.24 3.53 -9.86
N PRO A 16 6.57 3.89 -10.97
CA PRO A 16 5.14 4.12 -10.98
C PRO A 16 4.39 2.80 -10.79
N PHE A 17 3.47 2.75 -9.83
CA PHE A 17 2.75 1.50 -9.52
C PHE A 17 1.94 0.97 -10.70
N PHE A 18 1.41 1.86 -11.55
CA PHE A 18 0.58 1.45 -12.68
C PHE A 18 1.33 0.64 -13.75
N LEU A 19 2.67 0.69 -13.77
CA LEU A 19 3.54 -0.09 -14.66
C LEU A 19 3.97 -1.43 -14.04
N CYS A 20 3.63 -1.68 -12.77
CA CYS A 20 4.02 -2.89 -12.08
C CYS A 20 3.04 -4.03 -12.34
N GLN A 21 3.60 -5.23 -12.47
CA GLN A 21 2.84 -6.48 -12.38
C GLN A 21 2.84 -6.93 -10.93
N VAL A 22 1.65 -7.23 -10.39
CA VAL A 22 1.45 -7.84 -9.08
C VAL A 22 1.26 -9.33 -9.29
N VAL A 23 2.08 -10.16 -8.65
CA VAL A 23 1.99 -11.61 -8.66
C VAL A 23 1.85 -12.08 -7.22
N GLU A 24 0.85 -12.91 -6.97
CA GLU A 24 0.67 -13.61 -5.69
C GLU A 24 1.13 -15.05 -5.89
N ASP A 25 1.84 -15.62 -4.91
CA ASP A 25 2.21 -17.04 -5.00
C ASP A 25 0.97 -17.96 -4.91
N GLU A 26 1.13 -19.24 -5.27
CA GLU A 26 0.02 -20.22 -5.29
C GLU A 26 -0.66 -20.42 -3.92
N GLN A 27 0.01 -20.02 -2.84
CA GLN A 27 -0.45 -20.16 -1.46
C GLN A 27 -1.00 -18.82 -0.92
N ASN A 28 -1.00 -17.76 -1.74
CA ASN A 28 -1.31 -16.38 -1.40
C ASN A 28 -0.49 -15.81 -0.23
N GLN A 29 0.72 -16.33 0.03
CA GLN A 29 1.56 -15.95 1.17
C GLN A 29 2.57 -14.85 0.87
N GLU A 30 3.01 -14.70 -0.37
CA GLU A 30 3.91 -13.64 -0.81
C GLU A 30 3.28 -12.86 -1.97
N ILE A 31 3.31 -11.53 -1.87
CA ILE A 31 2.94 -10.63 -2.96
C ILE A 31 4.24 -10.05 -3.52
N VAL A 32 4.52 -10.33 -4.78
CA VAL A 32 5.71 -9.88 -5.49
C VAL A 32 5.34 -8.87 -6.57
N LEU A 33 6.05 -7.75 -6.60
CA LEU A 33 5.89 -6.70 -7.60
C LEU A 33 7.07 -6.71 -8.57
N TYR A 34 6.74 -6.79 -9.86
CA TYR A 34 7.68 -6.74 -10.96
C TYR A 34 7.54 -5.43 -11.72
N TYR A 35 8.65 -4.83 -12.13
CA TYR A 35 8.71 -3.67 -13.01
C TYR A 35 9.58 -4.01 -14.21
N PHE A 36 9.01 -3.96 -15.42
CA PHE A 36 9.65 -4.42 -16.66
C PHE A 36 10.32 -5.81 -16.57
N GLY A 37 9.65 -6.75 -15.88
CA GLY A 37 10.12 -8.13 -15.74
C GLY A 37 11.13 -8.34 -14.60
N GLU A 38 11.59 -7.28 -13.94
CA GLU A 38 12.49 -7.38 -12.80
C GLU A 38 11.71 -7.33 -11.48
N ARG A 39 12.03 -8.23 -10.54
CA ARG A 39 11.48 -8.18 -9.18
C ARG A 39 12.03 -6.95 -8.48
N VAL A 40 11.16 -6.00 -8.16
CA VAL A 40 11.55 -4.74 -7.50
C VAL A 40 11.13 -4.67 -6.05
N PHE A 41 10.10 -5.43 -5.68
CA PHE A 41 9.48 -5.31 -4.38
C PHE A 41 8.73 -6.60 -4.02
N HIS A 42 8.63 -6.92 -2.72
CA HIS A 42 7.80 -8.01 -2.23
C HIS A 42 7.38 -7.75 -0.78
N ASP A 43 6.25 -8.31 -0.37
CA ASP A 43 5.79 -8.34 1.02
C ASP A 43 5.13 -9.68 1.30
N TYR A 44 5.34 -10.19 2.52
CA TYR A 44 4.61 -11.37 2.98
C TYR A 44 3.20 -10.96 3.40
N ASP A 45 2.23 -11.71 2.91
CA ASP A 45 0.83 -11.55 3.24
C ASP A 45 0.56 -12.11 4.65
N HIS A 46 0.72 -11.24 5.64
CA HIS A 46 0.46 -11.55 7.04
C HIS A 46 -1.02 -11.39 7.41
N VAL A 47 -1.38 -11.71 8.67
CA VAL A 47 -2.75 -11.78 9.25
C VAL A 47 -3.68 -10.60 8.94
N GLY A 48 -3.15 -9.41 8.59
CA GLY A 48 -3.97 -8.23 8.26
C GLY A 48 -4.00 -7.83 6.78
N HIS A 49 -3.46 -8.64 5.87
CA HIS A 49 -3.52 -8.44 4.42
C HIS A 49 -3.12 -7.03 3.94
N TYR A 50 -2.17 -6.40 4.63
CA TYR A 50 -1.87 -4.96 4.51
C TYR A 50 -1.47 -4.54 3.10
N MET A 51 -0.59 -5.32 2.47
CA MET A 51 -0.14 -5.06 1.10
C MET A 51 -1.27 -5.29 0.10
N ARG A 52 -2.08 -6.35 0.26
CA ARG A 52 -3.22 -6.59 -0.62
C ARG A 52 -4.23 -5.45 -0.56
N SER A 53 -4.58 -4.99 0.64
CA SER A 53 -5.45 -3.83 0.84
C SER A 53 -4.88 -2.56 0.22
N ALA A 54 -3.58 -2.28 0.39
CA ALA A 54 -2.92 -1.14 -0.22
C ALA A 54 -2.96 -1.20 -1.76
N ILE A 55 -2.73 -2.38 -2.35
CA ILE A 55 -2.80 -2.62 -3.79
C ILE A 55 -4.21 -2.37 -4.33
N VAL A 56 -5.23 -2.88 -3.65
CA VAL A 56 -6.64 -2.65 -4.03
C VAL A 56 -6.95 -1.14 -4.00
N LEU A 57 -6.59 -0.44 -2.92
CA LEU A 57 -6.77 1.01 -2.81
C LEU A 57 -6.03 1.79 -3.90
N PHE A 58 -4.78 1.42 -4.21
CA PHE A 58 -3.99 2.08 -5.26
C PHE A 58 -4.59 1.85 -6.65
N ARG A 59 -5.17 0.67 -6.91
CA ARG A 59 -5.88 0.38 -8.17
C ARG A 59 -7.12 1.26 -8.36
N GLN A 60 -7.74 1.74 -7.28
CA GLN A 60 -8.90 2.65 -7.33
C GLN A 60 -8.53 4.13 -7.53
N ILE A 61 -7.25 4.50 -7.51
CA ILE A 61 -6.83 5.90 -7.72
C ILE A 61 -7.18 6.32 -9.16
N ARG A 62 -7.95 7.40 -9.30
CA ARG A 62 -8.44 7.88 -10.62
C ARG A 62 -7.30 8.28 -11.56
N ASN A 63 -6.33 9.06 -11.08
CA ASN A 63 -5.15 9.45 -11.86
C ASN A 63 -3.97 8.55 -11.52
N ARG A 64 -3.90 7.38 -12.17
CA ARG A 64 -2.87 6.36 -11.92
C ARG A 64 -1.45 6.77 -12.33
N THR A 65 -1.30 7.80 -13.17
CA THR A 65 0.00 8.29 -13.65
C THR A 65 0.52 9.48 -12.85
N ALA A 66 -0.17 9.87 -11.77
CA ALA A 66 0.29 10.94 -10.91
C ALA A 66 1.62 10.55 -10.23
N ASP A 67 2.50 11.53 -10.04
CA ASP A 67 3.86 11.38 -9.48
C ASP A 67 3.90 10.65 -8.12
N TRP A 68 2.90 10.87 -7.28
CA TRP A 68 2.77 10.26 -5.96
C TRP A 68 2.25 8.81 -6.00
N VAL A 69 1.82 8.29 -7.15
CA VAL A 69 1.32 6.91 -7.31
C VAL A 69 2.47 5.97 -7.67
N ASN A 70 3.39 5.80 -6.72
CA ASN A 70 4.63 5.05 -6.85
C ASN A 70 4.78 3.99 -5.74
N LEU A 71 5.77 3.09 -5.88
CA LEU A 71 5.96 1.99 -4.94
C LEU A 71 6.33 2.44 -3.52
N ARG A 72 7.01 3.58 -3.36
CA ARG A 72 7.29 4.13 -2.03
C ARG A 72 6.00 4.48 -1.31
N ASN A 73 5.07 5.16 -1.97
CA ASN A 73 3.80 5.52 -1.35
C ASN A 73 2.86 4.33 -1.21
N LEU A 74 2.97 3.30 -2.06
CA LEU A 74 2.27 2.03 -1.83
C LEU A 74 2.72 1.39 -0.51
N TRP A 75 4.03 1.34 -0.26
CA TRP A 75 4.60 0.84 1.00
C TRP A 75 4.15 1.68 2.20
N THR A 76 4.17 3.01 2.07
CA THR A 76 3.68 3.90 3.11
C THR A 76 2.19 3.68 3.42
N LEU A 77 1.34 3.48 2.40
CA LEU A 77 -0.07 3.15 2.63
C LEU A 77 -0.21 1.80 3.33
N ARG A 78 0.54 0.79 2.91
CA ARG A 78 0.58 -0.52 3.57
C ARG A 78 0.94 -0.37 5.06
N ASN A 79 1.91 0.47 5.40
CA ASN A 79 2.24 0.74 6.80
C ASN A 79 1.11 1.48 7.51
N CYS A 80 0.47 2.45 6.89
CA CYS A 80 -0.70 3.11 7.48
C CYS A 80 -1.81 2.11 7.85
N ILE A 81 -2.09 1.14 6.96
CA ILE A 81 -3.07 0.08 7.22
C ILE A 81 -2.61 -0.81 8.37
N ARG A 82 -1.34 -1.22 8.38
CA ARG A 82 -0.76 -2.03 9.46
C ARG A 82 -0.87 -1.32 10.81
N GLU A 83 -0.41 -0.07 10.91
CA GLU A 83 -0.46 0.67 12.18
C GLU A 83 -1.91 0.86 12.62
N ASN A 84 -2.82 1.20 11.70
CA ASN A 84 -4.23 1.35 12.01
C ASN A 84 -4.82 0.08 12.62
N TYR A 85 -4.54 -1.07 12.01
CA TYR A 85 -5.03 -2.36 12.45
C TYR A 85 -4.37 -2.83 13.77
N ASN A 86 -3.04 -2.87 13.81
CA ASN A 86 -2.30 -3.44 14.94
C ASN A 86 -2.42 -2.61 16.22
N HIS A 87 -2.48 -1.28 16.09
CA HIS A 87 -2.49 -0.38 17.25
C HIS A 87 -3.89 0.17 17.54
N GLY A 88 -4.90 -0.19 16.74
CA GLY A 88 -6.28 0.25 16.93
C GLY A 88 -6.45 1.77 16.79
N ILE A 89 -5.78 2.40 15.81
CA ILE A 89 -5.74 3.86 15.63
C ILE A 89 -7.13 4.43 15.33
N GLY A 90 -7.97 3.69 14.59
CA GLY A 90 -9.36 4.01 14.29
C GLY A 90 -9.54 5.06 13.20
N VAL A 91 -8.78 4.96 12.10
CA VAL A 91 -8.86 5.85 10.92
C VAL A 91 -9.37 5.14 9.66
N ASP A 92 -10.08 4.02 9.79
CA ASP A 92 -10.59 3.20 8.69
C ASP A 92 -11.40 4.00 7.66
N ALA A 93 -12.29 4.89 8.09
CA ALA A 93 -13.07 5.74 7.20
C ALA A 93 -12.20 6.66 6.33
N LEU A 94 -11.02 7.09 6.82
CA LEU A 94 -10.08 7.88 6.02
C LEU A 94 -9.35 7.00 5.00
N ILE A 95 -9.01 5.77 5.36
CA ILE A 95 -8.31 4.81 4.49
C ILE A 95 -9.25 4.33 3.37
N TYR A 96 -10.37 3.72 3.74
CA TYR A 96 -11.27 2.99 2.84
C TYR A 96 -12.42 3.85 2.29
N GLY A 97 -12.78 4.92 2.99
CA GLY A 97 -13.98 5.72 2.73
C GLY A 97 -15.13 5.34 3.65
N GLU A 98 -16.07 6.27 3.85
CA GLU A 98 -17.18 6.12 4.82
C GLU A 98 -18.17 5.00 4.44
N ASN A 99 -18.24 4.64 3.17
CA ASN A 99 -19.24 3.70 2.63
C ASN A 99 -18.65 2.33 2.25
N TYR A 100 -17.39 2.05 2.61
CA TYR A 100 -16.80 0.74 2.32
C TYR A 100 -17.50 -0.35 3.14
N ASP A 101 -18.03 -1.36 2.46
CA ASP A 101 -18.78 -2.46 3.08
C ASP A 101 -17.89 -3.58 3.66
N GLY A 102 -16.57 -3.47 3.48
CA GLY A 102 -15.61 -4.47 3.94
C GLY A 102 -15.26 -5.53 2.90
N GLU A 103 -16.04 -5.65 1.82
CA GLU A 103 -15.94 -6.76 0.87
C GLU A 103 -15.80 -6.30 -0.58
N ASN A 104 -16.67 -5.38 -1.04
CA ASN A 104 -16.74 -4.97 -2.43
C ASN A 104 -15.78 -3.79 -2.72
N PRO A 105 -14.73 -3.99 -3.53
CA PRO A 105 -13.81 -2.91 -3.86
C PRO A 105 -14.44 -1.71 -4.58
N GLU A 106 -15.61 -1.87 -5.19
CA GLU A 106 -16.35 -0.78 -5.85
C GLU A 106 -16.96 0.21 -4.84
N THR A 107 -17.13 -0.18 -3.58
CA THR A 107 -17.62 0.71 -2.52
C THR A 107 -16.51 1.54 -1.88
N LEU A 108 -15.25 1.26 -2.21
CA LEU A 108 -14.11 2.07 -1.80
C LEU A 108 -14.21 3.48 -2.38
N THR A 109 -13.98 4.48 -1.55
CA THR A 109 -13.81 5.84 -2.08
C THR A 109 -12.42 5.97 -2.69
N PRO A 110 -12.25 6.37 -3.96
CA PRO A 110 -10.93 6.55 -4.57
C PRO A 110 -9.98 7.40 -3.73
N LEU A 111 -8.74 6.94 -3.53
CA LEU A 111 -7.75 7.65 -2.74
C LEU A 111 -7.22 8.88 -3.50
N THR A 112 -7.16 10.01 -2.81
CA THR A 112 -6.54 11.25 -3.32
C THR A 112 -5.23 11.51 -2.58
N LYS A 113 -4.32 12.29 -3.17
CA LYS A 113 -3.05 12.68 -2.53
C LYS A 113 -3.30 13.37 -1.18
N GLN A 114 -4.25 14.29 -1.12
CA GLN A 114 -4.62 15.00 0.11
C GLN A 114 -5.14 14.04 1.19
N ARG A 115 -5.97 13.06 0.83
CA ARG A 115 -6.47 12.07 1.79
C ARG A 115 -5.35 11.15 2.26
N PHE A 116 -4.46 10.74 1.37
CA PHE A 116 -3.28 9.95 1.72
C PHE A 116 -2.36 10.68 2.72
N GLU A 117 -2.02 11.93 2.45
CA GLU A 117 -1.22 12.76 3.37
C GLU A 117 -1.94 12.97 4.72
N LEU A 118 -3.26 13.14 4.71
CA LEU A 118 -4.07 13.25 5.92
C LEU A 118 -4.05 11.97 6.76
N ILE A 119 -4.14 10.78 6.14
CA ILE A 119 -4.04 9.49 6.85
C ILE A 119 -2.71 9.41 7.61
N ILE A 120 -1.59 9.67 6.92
CA ILE A 120 -0.25 9.62 7.52
C ILE A 120 -0.18 10.57 8.72
N LYS A 121 -0.63 11.81 8.54
CA LYS A 121 -0.66 12.81 9.60
C LYS A 121 -1.49 12.33 10.79
N ARG A 122 -2.70 11.81 10.56
CA ARG A 122 -3.64 11.42 11.62
C ARG A 122 -3.16 10.23 12.42
N ILE A 123 -2.47 9.28 11.77
CA ILE A 123 -1.84 8.16 12.48
C ILE A 123 -0.71 8.68 13.37
N LYS A 124 0.21 9.50 12.84
CA LYS A 124 1.33 10.06 13.63
C LYS A 124 0.89 10.97 14.78
N GLU A 125 -0.26 11.63 14.66
CA GLU A 125 -0.87 12.42 15.74
C GLU A 125 -1.44 11.53 16.87
N LYS A 126 -1.89 10.32 16.54
CA LYS A 126 -2.52 9.39 17.49
C LYS A 126 -1.50 8.43 18.12
N ASP A 127 -0.43 8.14 17.40
CA ASP A 127 0.65 7.27 17.82
C ASP A 127 1.99 7.83 17.33
N GLU A 128 2.76 8.38 18.27
CA GLU A 128 4.08 8.96 18.02
C GLU A 128 5.14 7.91 17.63
N TYR A 129 4.88 6.63 17.92
CA TYR A 129 5.77 5.51 17.61
C TYR A 129 5.40 4.82 16.29
N ALA A 130 4.35 5.29 15.60
CA ALA A 130 3.90 4.71 14.35
C ALA A 130 5.02 4.70 13.29
N THR A 131 5.32 3.52 12.74
CA THR A 131 6.44 3.34 11.80
C THR A 131 5.98 3.47 10.34
N ILE A 132 5.73 4.72 9.91
CA ILE A 132 5.24 5.12 8.57
C ILE A 132 6.26 5.93 7.77
#